data_AF-A0A3M6R1I0-F1
#
_entry.id   AF-A0A3M6R1I0-F1
#
_cell.length_a   1.000
_cell.length_b   1.000
_cell.length_c   1.000
_cell.angle_alpha   90.00
_cell.angle_beta   90.00
_cell.angle_gamma   90.00
#
_symmetry.space_group_name_H-M   'P 1'
#
loop_
_entity.id
_entity.type
_entity.pdbx_description
1 polymer ?
#
loop_
_entity_poly.entity_id
_entity_poly.type
_entity_poly.pdbx_seq_one_letter_code
_entity_poly.pdbx_strand_id
1 'polypeptide(L)'
;MNQRSAMLIAPATAPECARRAAAPDARLASLLELANRPDAPLQSAQLTPALARDGLAGLTHSLCAPGPDIAQVREAALPGADGPIALRLYDPAPAEASLPVCLYLHGGGHMAGSIAVYDPICRRLAIQAQCRVLALEYRLAPEHPYPQGLQDCAQALAALPAWLTAQGLALPGGLAGGLTVAGDSAGGALTASLAALAQQRAELRFARQILIYPSLDYTMALPSIEENGSGYLLDARRIRWYFEQYFQSAQPPQRRAASPLHMPATAALPPTLLFTAGFCPLRDEGYAYAQQLQAQGVPCTHWHLPGMIHAFMNMQALVPDACDAVYQRMGQFMRA
;
A
#
# COMPACT_ATOMS: atom_id res chain seq x y z
N MET A 1 -37.34 -6.19 26.44
CA MET A 1 -37.47 -7.53 25.82
C MET A 1 -37.70 -7.35 24.33
N ASN A 2 -37.07 -8.03 23.39
CA ASN A 2 -35.75 -8.61 23.28
C ASN A 2 -35.56 -8.89 21.77
N GLN A 3 -34.31 -8.88 21.30
CA GLN A 3 -33.81 -9.55 20.09
C GLN A 3 -34.17 -8.95 18.71
N ARG A 4 -33.34 -7.99 18.26
CA ARG A 4 -32.90 -7.95 16.87
C ARG A 4 -31.79 -8.99 16.70
N SER A 5 -32.00 -9.98 15.85
CA SER A 5 -31.06 -11.05 15.57
C SER A 5 -29.76 -10.48 15.00
N ALA A 6 -28.70 -10.57 15.81
CA ALA A 6 -27.32 -10.45 15.35
C ALA A 6 -27.03 -11.67 14.47
N MET A 7 -26.69 -11.44 13.21
CA MET A 7 -26.17 -12.49 12.35
C MET A 7 -24.72 -12.74 12.78
N LEU A 8 -24.56 -13.79 13.59
CA LEU A 8 -23.29 -14.31 14.07
C LEU A 8 -22.40 -14.70 12.88
N ILE A 9 -21.19 -14.15 12.90
CA ILE A 9 -20.07 -14.54 12.04
C ILE A 9 -19.72 -15.99 12.35
N ALA A 10 -19.78 -16.85 11.33
CA ALA A 10 -19.31 -18.22 11.46
C ALA A 10 -17.77 -18.23 11.59
N PRO A 11 -17.18 -18.97 12.56
CA PRO A 11 -15.76 -19.24 12.57
C PRO A 11 -15.52 -20.36 11.56
N ALA A 12 -15.04 -20.01 10.38
CA ALA A 12 -14.50 -20.99 9.44
C ALA A 12 -12.98 -20.89 9.49
N THR A 13 -12.34 -21.88 10.12
CA THR A 13 -11.07 -22.39 9.60
C THR A 13 -11.36 -22.88 8.19
N ALA A 14 -11.36 -21.96 7.23
CA ALA A 14 -11.50 -22.30 5.83
C ALA A 14 -10.40 -23.31 5.50
N PRO A 15 -10.70 -24.38 4.73
CA PRO A 15 -9.65 -25.26 4.24
C PRO A 15 -8.59 -24.40 3.53
N GLU A 16 -7.39 -24.95 3.30
CA GLU A 16 -6.38 -24.43 2.37
C GLU A 16 -6.90 -24.41 0.90
N CYS A 17 -8.17 -24.04 0.70
CA CYS A 17 -8.81 -23.65 -0.54
C CYS A 17 -7.89 -22.64 -1.20
N ALA A 18 -7.34 -23.05 -2.35
CA ALA A 18 -6.17 -22.45 -2.97
C ALA A 18 -6.20 -20.93 -2.88
N ARG A 19 -5.21 -20.36 -2.17
CA ARG A 19 -4.98 -18.90 -2.11
C ARG A 19 -4.52 -18.34 -3.49
N ARG A 20 -4.80 -19.07 -4.57
CA ARG A 20 -4.58 -18.80 -5.98
C ARG A 20 -5.78 -19.33 -6.75
N ALA A 21 -6.17 -18.62 -7.80
CA ALA A 21 -6.96 -19.22 -8.86
C ALA A 21 -6.12 -20.28 -9.61
N ALA A 22 -6.74 -21.05 -10.50
CA ALA A 22 -6.02 -22.02 -11.32
C ALA A 22 -4.93 -21.39 -12.21
N ALA A 23 -5.16 -20.15 -12.65
CA ALA A 23 -4.23 -19.32 -13.40
C ALA A 23 -4.45 -17.84 -13.03
N PRO A 24 -3.48 -16.95 -13.32
CA PRO A 24 -3.70 -15.51 -13.28
C PRO A 24 -4.84 -15.10 -14.22
N ASP A 25 -5.37 -13.88 -14.03
CA ASP A 25 -6.26 -13.26 -15.02
C ASP A 25 -5.65 -13.37 -16.43
N ALA A 26 -6.47 -13.67 -17.44
CA ALA A 26 -5.99 -13.99 -18.78
C ALA A 26 -5.13 -12.87 -19.41
N ARG A 27 -5.44 -11.60 -19.13
CA ARG A 27 -4.67 -10.45 -19.64
C ARG A 27 -3.33 -10.32 -18.92
N LEU A 28 -3.31 -10.59 -17.61
CA LEU A 28 -2.07 -10.68 -16.84
C LEU A 28 -1.23 -11.88 -17.28
N ALA A 29 -1.83 -13.05 -17.49
CA ALA A 29 -1.14 -14.24 -17.98
C ALA A 29 -0.45 -13.97 -19.32
N SER A 30 -1.12 -13.30 -20.26
CA SER A 30 -0.53 -12.90 -21.54
C SER A 30 0.69 -11.97 -21.36
N LEU A 31 0.62 -11.00 -20.44
CA LEU A 31 1.76 -10.15 -20.09
C LEU A 31 2.92 -10.98 -19.50
N LEU A 32 2.61 -11.92 -18.59
CA LEU A 32 3.61 -12.77 -17.95
C LEU A 32 4.31 -13.67 -18.96
N GLU A 33 3.59 -14.25 -19.93
CA GLU A 33 4.19 -15.03 -21.01
C GLU A 33 5.23 -14.22 -21.78
N LEU A 34 4.93 -12.95 -22.11
CA LEU A 34 5.88 -12.05 -22.75
C LEU A 34 7.08 -11.73 -21.85
N ALA A 35 6.82 -11.43 -20.58
CA ALA A 35 7.85 -11.06 -19.60
C ALA A 35 8.78 -12.23 -19.24
N ASN A 36 8.32 -13.46 -19.39
CA ASN A 36 9.05 -14.69 -19.06
C ASN A 36 9.78 -15.32 -20.25
N ARG A 37 9.72 -14.71 -21.45
CA ARG A 37 10.52 -15.19 -22.59
C ARG A 37 12.01 -15.06 -22.27
N PRO A 38 12.87 -16.02 -22.67
CA PRO A 38 14.30 -15.98 -22.36
C PRO A 38 15.03 -14.73 -22.84
N ASP A 39 14.56 -14.12 -23.93
CA ASP A 39 15.09 -12.91 -24.55
C ASP A 39 14.42 -11.62 -24.02
N ALA A 40 13.41 -11.73 -23.14
CA ALA A 40 12.76 -10.58 -22.57
C ALA A 40 13.76 -9.77 -21.71
N PRO A 41 13.79 -8.44 -21.83
CA PRO A 41 14.72 -7.60 -21.06
C PRO A 41 14.67 -7.86 -19.55
N LEU A 42 13.49 -8.22 -19.05
CA LEU A 42 13.25 -8.53 -17.65
C LEU A 42 14.12 -9.69 -17.10
N GLN A 43 14.45 -10.67 -17.95
CA GLN A 43 15.20 -11.86 -17.57
C GLN A 43 16.70 -11.61 -17.45
N SER A 44 17.25 -10.71 -18.28
CA SER A 44 18.68 -10.42 -18.34
C SER A 44 19.06 -9.07 -17.72
N ALA A 45 18.08 -8.24 -17.32
CA ALA A 45 18.33 -6.92 -16.75
C ALA A 45 19.18 -7.01 -15.48
N GLN A 46 20.20 -6.14 -15.41
CA GLN A 46 20.92 -5.91 -14.17
C GLN A 46 19.99 -5.25 -13.15
N LEU A 47 20.14 -5.61 -11.88
CA LEU A 47 19.40 -4.97 -10.80
C LEU A 47 20.16 -3.72 -10.37
N THR A 48 19.70 -2.55 -10.85
CA THR A 48 20.22 -1.24 -10.46
C THR A 48 19.07 -0.33 -10.00
N PRO A 49 19.31 0.62 -9.07
CA PRO A 49 18.26 1.54 -8.63
C PRO A 49 17.60 2.30 -9.78
N ALA A 50 18.39 2.75 -10.77
CA ALA A 50 17.88 3.42 -11.96
C ALA A 50 16.92 2.53 -12.77
N LEU A 51 17.30 1.29 -13.07
CA LEU A 51 16.44 0.37 -13.83
C LEU A 51 15.18 -0.03 -13.04
N ALA A 52 15.25 -0.11 -11.71
CA ALA A 52 14.07 -0.35 -10.88
C ALA A 52 13.09 0.83 -10.94
N ARG A 53 13.59 2.08 -10.90
CA ARG A 53 12.79 3.30 -11.02
C ARG A 53 12.16 3.41 -12.40
N ASP A 54 12.96 3.29 -13.45
CA ASP A 54 12.50 3.36 -14.84
C ASP A 54 11.54 2.20 -15.16
N GLY A 55 11.80 1.01 -14.63
CA GLY A 55 10.93 -0.16 -14.80
C GLY A 55 9.54 0.06 -14.22
N LEU A 56 9.42 0.56 -12.99
CA LEU A 56 8.12 0.85 -12.39
C LEU A 56 7.40 2.01 -13.09
N ALA A 57 8.14 3.07 -13.45
CA ALA A 57 7.60 4.20 -14.19
C ALA A 57 7.08 3.77 -15.57
N GLY A 58 7.87 3.02 -16.32
CA GLY A 58 7.53 2.50 -17.64
C GLY A 58 6.36 1.52 -17.61
N LEU A 59 6.33 0.61 -16.62
CA LEU A 59 5.21 -0.30 -16.40
C LEU A 59 3.91 0.49 -16.17
N THR A 60 3.93 1.44 -15.25
CA THR A 60 2.75 2.24 -14.90
C THR A 60 2.32 3.12 -16.08
N HIS A 61 3.27 3.76 -16.77
CA HIS A 61 2.97 4.57 -17.96
C HIS A 61 2.33 3.76 -19.09
N SER A 62 2.77 2.52 -19.29
CA SER A 62 2.31 1.68 -20.40
C SER A 62 1.01 0.94 -20.09
N LEU A 63 0.80 0.54 -18.82
CA LEU A 63 -0.28 -0.37 -18.42
C LEU A 63 -1.28 0.25 -17.44
N CYS A 64 -1.12 1.51 -17.06
CA CYS A 64 -2.15 2.29 -16.38
C CYS A 64 -2.62 3.37 -17.36
N ALA A 65 -3.91 3.38 -17.67
CA ALA A 65 -4.45 4.42 -18.54
C ALA A 65 -4.20 5.81 -17.91
N PRO A 66 -4.09 6.88 -18.72
CA PRO A 66 -3.97 8.24 -18.20
C PRO A 66 -5.00 8.49 -17.10
N GLY A 67 -4.59 9.18 -16.04
CA GLY A 67 -5.48 9.50 -14.93
C GLY A 67 -6.71 10.26 -15.42
N PRO A 68 -7.92 9.96 -14.92
CA PRO A 68 -9.09 10.75 -15.26
C PRO A 68 -8.89 12.22 -14.88
N ASP A 69 -9.53 13.12 -15.62
CA ASP A 69 -9.63 14.52 -15.22
C ASP A 69 -10.27 14.62 -13.84
N ILE A 70 -9.73 15.50 -13.00
CA ILE A 70 -10.18 15.70 -11.63
C ILE A 70 -10.32 17.20 -11.37
N ALA A 71 -11.29 17.56 -10.54
CA ALA A 71 -11.66 18.95 -10.29
C ALA A 71 -10.50 19.83 -9.79
N GLN A 72 -9.62 19.28 -8.94
CA GLN A 72 -8.45 20.02 -8.48
C GLN A 72 -7.25 19.10 -8.22
N VAL A 73 -6.09 19.55 -8.67
CA VAL A 73 -4.77 19.02 -8.25
C VAL A 73 -3.95 20.18 -7.73
N ARG A 74 -3.30 20.00 -6.56
CA ARG A 74 -2.47 21.02 -5.94
C ARG A 74 -1.18 20.42 -5.40
N GLU A 75 -0.06 20.97 -5.85
CA GLU A 75 1.25 20.70 -5.26
C GLU A 75 1.39 21.44 -3.93
N ALA A 76 2.03 20.78 -2.97
CA ALA A 76 2.28 21.30 -1.64
C ALA A 76 3.55 20.67 -1.06
N ALA A 77 3.94 21.16 0.12
CA ALA A 77 4.96 20.53 0.92
C ALA A 77 4.61 20.65 2.40
N LEU A 78 5.04 19.65 3.16
CA LEU A 78 5.00 19.62 4.61
C LEU A 78 6.39 19.87 5.18
N PRO A 79 6.53 20.47 6.37
CA PRO A 79 7.82 20.59 7.02
C PRO A 79 8.40 19.21 7.36
N GLY A 80 9.67 19.02 7.04
CA GLY A 80 10.48 17.87 7.46
C GLY A 80 11.81 18.34 8.05
N ALA A 81 12.46 17.47 8.83
CA ALA A 81 13.70 17.77 9.55
C ALA A 81 14.87 18.08 8.60
N ASP A 82 14.94 17.37 7.47
CA ASP A 82 15.99 17.50 6.46
C ASP A 82 15.55 18.34 5.25
N GLY A 83 14.41 19.03 5.36
CA GLY A 83 13.82 19.82 4.27
C GLY A 83 12.32 19.56 4.08
N PRO A 84 11.68 20.28 3.15
CA PRO A 84 10.26 20.09 2.83
C PRO A 84 10.00 18.70 2.24
N ILE A 85 8.95 18.04 2.72
CA ILE A 85 8.46 16.75 2.21
C ILE A 85 7.34 17.07 1.20
N ALA A 86 7.54 16.73 -0.06
CA ALA A 86 6.58 17.06 -1.11
C ALA A 86 5.29 16.25 -0.97
N LEU A 87 4.18 16.89 -1.31
CA LEU A 87 2.83 16.35 -1.20
C LEU A 87 2.01 16.84 -2.39
N ARG A 88 1.12 16.00 -2.93
CA ARG A 88 0.14 16.42 -3.93
C ARG A 88 -1.27 16.08 -3.49
N LEU A 89 -2.14 17.08 -3.44
CA LEU A 89 -3.57 16.92 -3.21
C LEU A 89 -4.29 16.67 -4.53
N TYR A 90 -5.14 15.64 -4.52
CA TYR A 90 -6.15 15.36 -5.53
C TYR A 90 -7.53 15.50 -4.85
N ASP A 91 -8.31 16.49 -5.27
CA ASP A 91 -9.65 16.74 -4.74
C ASP A 91 -10.70 16.57 -5.86
N PRO A 92 -11.58 15.54 -5.76
CA PRO A 92 -12.58 15.26 -6.78
C PRO A 92 -13.78 16.22 -6.71
N ALA A 93 -14.01 16.88 -5.57
CA ALA A 93 -15.11 17.83 -5.40
C ALA A 93 -14.76 18.89 -4.32
N PRO A 94 -14.02 19.96 -4.69
CA PRO A 94 -13.57 20.98 -3.74
C PRO A 94 -14.70 21.71 -2.99
N ALA A 95 -15.90 21.74 -3.55
CA ALA A 95 -17.08 22.32 -2.90
C ALA A 95 -17.66 21.42 -1.78
N GLU A 96 -17.33 20.13 -1.76
CA GLU A 96 -17.85 19.15 -0.80
C GLU A 96 -16.98 19.11 0.47
N ALA A 97 -17.41 19.78 1.53
CA ALA A 97 -16.62 19.91 2.76
C ALA A 97 -16.34 18.57 3.49
N SER A 98 -17.18 17.55 3.29
CA SER A 98 -17.19 16.33 4.12
C SER A 98 -16.51 15.10 3.51
N LEU A 99 -15.80 15.23 2.38
CA LEU A 99 -15.10 14.07 1.80
C LEU A 99 -14.04 13.51 2.76
N PRO A 100 -13.91 12.18 2.88
CA PRO A 100 -12.80 11.56 3.61
C PRO A 100 -11.45 12.01 3.08
N VAL A 101 -10.44 12.05 3.95
CA VAL A 101 -9.05 12.35 3.58
C VAL A 101 -8.22 11.08 3.67
N CYS A 102 -7.49 10.78 2.59
CA CYS A 102 -6.61 9.65 2.45
C CYS A 102 -5.17 10.13 2.21
N LEU A 103 -4.25 9.86 3.13
CA LEU A 103 -2.82 9.95 2.88
C LEU A 103 -2.37 8.69 2.14
N TYR A 104 -1.87 8.82 0.91
CA TYR A 104 -1.42 7.69 0.10
C TYR A 104 0.11 7.62 0.06
N LEU A 105 0.65 6.48 0.44
CA LEU A 105 2.07 6.13 0.39
C LEU A 105 2.29 5.15 -0.74
N HIS A 106 3.09 5.53 -1.74
CA HIS A 106 3.27 4.73 -2.94
C HIS A 106 4.09 3.45 -2.71
N GLY A 107 3.89 2.42 -3.54
CA GLY A 107 4.74 1.25 -3.59
C GLY A 107 6.05 1.47 -4.36
N GLY A 108 6.83 0.39 -4.54
CA GLY A 108 8.09 0.40 -5.30
C GLY A 108 9.33 -0.06 -4.53
N GLY A 109 9.15 -1.00 -3.58
CA GLY A 109 10.27 -1.63 -2.86
C GLY A 109 11.14 -0.66 -2.06
N HIS A 110 10.58 0.46 -1.62
CA HIS A 110 11.29 1.57 -0.95
C HIS A 110 12.37 2.27 -1.79
N MET A 111 12.47 1.97 -3.09
CA MET A 111 13.54 2.46 -3.98
C MET A 111 13.02 3.09 -5.28
N ALA A 112 11.78 2.78 -5.66
CA ALA A 112 11.11 3.26 -6.85
C ALA A 112 9.73 3.83 -6.52
N GLY A 113 9.14 4.48 -7.52
CA GLY A 113 7.87 5.18 -7.40
C GLY A 113 8.10 6.67 -7.13
N SER A 114 7.04 7.43 -7.31
CA SER A 114 6.95 8.85 -6.98
C SER A 114 5.50 9.29 -7.07
N ILE A 115 5.19 10.50 -6.60
CA ILE A 115 3.89 11.14 -6.83
C ILE A 115 3.56 11.16 -8.33
N ALA A 116 4.55 11.43 -9.19
CA ALA A 116 4.34 11.50 -10.64
C ALA A 116 3.99 10.14 -11.23
N VAL A 117 4.66 9.06 -10.82
CA VAL A 117 4.34 7.69 -11.27
C VAL A 117 2.95 7.27 -10.79
N TYR A 118 2.55 7.68 -9.59
CA TYR A 118 1.26 7.31 -8.99
C TYR A 118 0.11 8.26 -9.30
N ASP A 119 0.34 9.32 -10.09
CA ASP A 119 -0.68 10.29 -10.50
C ASP A 119 -1.96 9.65 -11.08
N PRO A 120 -1.89 8.73 -12.07
CA PRO A 120 -3.09 8.07 -12.59
C PRO A 120 -3.83 7.21 -11.56
N ILE A 121 -3.12 6.65 -10.59
CA ILE A 121 -3.69 5.82 -9.51
C ILE A 121 -4.40 6.71 -8.48
N CYS A 122 -3.76 7.81 -8.07
CA CYS A 122 -4.31 8.74 -7.08
C CYS A 122 -5.55 9.47 -7.60
N ARG A 123 -5.56 9.87 -8.88
CA ARG A 123 -6.75 10.46 -9.53
C ARG A 123 -7.94 9.50 -9.53
N ARG A 124 -7.71 8.24 -9.94
CA ARG A 124 -8.75 7.20 -9.93
C ARG A 124 -9.25 6.92 -8.52
N LEU A 125 -8.34 6.78 -7.56
CA LEU A 125 -8.71 6.60 -6.16
C LEU A 125 -9.60 7.74 -5.68
N ALA A 126 -9.19 9.00 -5.89
CA ALA A 126 -9.95 10.17 -5.46
C ALA A 126 -11.38 10.16 -6.02
N ILE A 127 -11.53 9.89 -7.32
CA ILE A 127 -12.85 9.88 -7.98
C ILE A 127 -13.68 8.66 -7.57
N GLN A 128 -13.13 7.44 -7.66
CA GLN A 128 -13.89 6.21 -7.43
C GLN A 128 -14.23 6.00 -5.95
N ALA A 129 -13.30 6.36 -5.06
CA ALA A 129 -13.54 6.29 -3.63
C ALA A 129 -14.27 7.52 -3.07
N GLN A 130 -14.45 8.58 -3.87
CA GLN A 130 -15.02 9.87 -3.45
C GLN A 130 -14.32 10.40 -2.20
N CYS A 131 -13.00 10.57 -2.29
CA CYS A 131 -12.15 11.05 -1.21
C CYS A 131 -11.09 12.03 -1.70
N ARG A 132 -10.56 12.84 -0.79
CA ARG A 132 -9.36 13.65 -1.02
C ARG A 132 -8.14 12.77 -0.85
N VAL A 133 -7.29 12.70 -1.87
CA VAL A 133 -6.05 11.93 -1.81
C VAL A 133 -4.87 12.90 -1.65
N LEU A 134 -4.05 12.66 -0.64
CA LEU A 134 -2.79 13.33 -0.40
C LEU A 134 -1.68 12.33 -0.71
N ALA A 135 -1.06 12.43 -1.89
CA ALA A 135 0.07 11.56 -2.24
C ALA A 135 1.37 12.16 -1.69
N LEU A 136 2.13 11.37 -0.93
CA LEU A 136 3.37 11.80 -0.28
C LEU A 136 4.61 11.34 -1.06
N GLU A 137 5.58 12.23 -1.23
CA GLU A 137 6.90 11.92 -1.77
C GLU A 137 7.88 11.73 -0.61
N TYR A 138 8.19 10.48 -0.28
CA TYR A 138 9.13 10.15 0.79
C TYR A 138 10.49 9.75 0.21
N ARG A 139 11.57 9.93 0.97
CA ARG A 139 12.92 9.59 0.52
C ARG A 139 13.08 8.09 0.24
N LEU A 140 13.81 7.78 -0.83
CA LEU A 140 14.00 6.42 -1.33
C LEU A 140 15.41 5.90 -1.07
N ALA A 141 15.51 4.60 -0.87
CA ALA A 141 16.77 3.87 -0.91
C ALA A 141 17.31 3.76 -2.35
N PRO A 142 18.62 3.50 -2.53
CA PRO A 142 19.66 3.35 -1.50
C PRO A 142 20.23 4.68 -0.99
N GLU A 143 19.89 5.82 -1.57
CA GLU A 143 20.39 7.14 -1.16
C GLU A 143 19.95 7.48 0.27
N HIS A 144 18.74 7.05 0.63
CA HIS A 144 18.15 7.22 1.95
C HIS A 144 17.66 5.86 2.50
N PRO A 145 18.57 5.02 3.02
CA PRO A 145 18.21 3.71 3.54
C PRO A 145 17.28 3.80 4.76
N TYR A 146 16.71 2.65 5.16
CA TYR A 146 15.92 2.52 6.37
C TYR A 146 16.64 3.15 7.58
N PRO A 147 15.96 3.97 8.41
CA PRO A 147 14.53 4.28 8.39
C PRO A 147 14.14 5.62 7.74
N GLN A 148 14.97 6.25 6.91
CA GLN A 148 14.76 7.65 6.48
C GLN A 148 13.40 7.90 5.80
N GLY A 149 12.98 7.07 4.84
CA GLY A 149 11.66 7.20 4.21
C GLY A 149 10.48 7.01 5.19
N LEU A 150 10.63 6.13 6.20
CA LEU A 150 9.62 5.96 7.25
C LEU A 150 9.57 7.19 8.17
N GLN A 151 10.73 7.80 8.46
CA GLN A 151 10.81 9.03 9.23
C GLN A 151 10.11 10.19 8.51
N ASP A 152 10.27 10.31 7.19
CA ASP A 152 9.54 11.31 6.40
C ASP A 152 8.03 11.11 6.52
N CYS A 153 7.56 9.87 6.36
CA CYS A 153 6.13 9.58 6.48
C CYS A 153 5.59 9.92 7.87
N ALA A 154 6.35 9.65 8.94
CA ALA A 154 5.96 9.99 10.31
C ALA A 154 5.94 11.52 10.54
N GLN A 155 6.92 12.25 10.00
CA GLN A 155 6.99 13.71 10.10
C GLN A 155 5.86 14.38 9.32
N ALA A 156 5.60 13.91 8.09
CA ALA A 156 4.49 14.37 7.28
C ALA A 156 3.15 14.15 8.01
N LEU A 157 2.95 12.95 8.57
CA LEU A 157 1.74 12.63 9.33
C LEU A 157 1.55 13.57 10.52
N ALA A 158 2.60 13.85 11.29
CA ALA A 158 2.53 14.76 12.44
C ALA A 158 2.26 16.23 12.03
N ALA A 159 2.76 16.67 10.87
CA ALA A 159 2.57 18.03 10.36
C ALA A 159 1.23 18.24 9.65
N LEU A 160 0.59 17.16 9.20
CA LEU A 160 -0.58 17.20 8.34
C LEU A 160 -1.81 17.93 8.92
N PRO A 161 -2.15 17.82 10.23
CA PRO A 161 -3.31 18.52 10.79
C PRO A 161 -3.26 20.04 10.62
N ALA A 162 -2.08 20.62 10.87
CA ALA A 162 -1.88 22.06 10.75
C ALA A 162 -2.01 22.51 9.29
N TRP A 163 -1.42 21.74 8.37
CA TRP A 163 -1.54 22.01 6.94
C TRP A 163 -2.99 21.92 6.46
N LEU A 164 -3.71 20.84 6.79
CA LEU A 164 -5.11 20.65 6.42
C LEU A 164 -6.01 21.80 6.91
N THR A 165 -5.80 22.24 8.16
CA THR A 165 -6.52 23.38 8.73
C THR A 165 -6.25 24.66 7.93
N ALA A 166 -4.99 24.94 7.60
CA ALA A 166 -4.61 26.10 6.80
C ALA A 166 -5.18 26.07 5.37
N GLN A 167 -5.49 24.88 4.84
CA GLN A 167 -6.12 24.69 3.53
C GLN A 167 -7.66 24.75 3.58
N GLY A 168 -8.28 24.96 4.75
CA GLY A 168 -9.73 24.88 4.90
C GLY A 168 -10.28 23.45 4.83
N LEU A 169 -9.42 22.43 4.96
CA LEU A 169 -9.74 21.01 4.88
C LEU A 169 -9.69 20.36 6.26
N ALA A 170 -10.23 21.05 7.27
CA ALA A 170 -10.16 20.60 8.65
C ALA A 170 -10.73 19.18 8.82
N LEU A 171 -10.04 18.34 9.58
CA LEU A 171 -10.48 16.99 9.95
C LEU A 171 -11.16 17.04 11.32
N PRO A 172 -12.49 16.88 11.42
CA PRO A 172 -13.17 16.74 12.70
C PRO A 172 -12.56 15.58 13.49
N GLY A 173 -12.16 15.82 14.75
CA GLY A 173 -11.47 14.83 15.58
C GLY A 173 -10.00 14.58 15.19
N GLY A 174 -9.42 15.41 14.32
CA GLY A 174 -8.03 15.30 13.88
C GLY A 174 -7.76 14.03 13.09
N LEU A 175 -6.50 13.58 13.08
CA LEU A 175 -6.08 12.38 12.34
C LEU A 175 -6.84 11.13 12.79
N ALA A 176 -6.96 10.94 14.11
CA ALA A 176 -7.66 9.80 14.71
C ALA A 176 -9.17 9.82 14.45
N GLY A 177 -9.76 10.98 14.13
CA GLY A 177 -11.17 11.14 13.82
C GLY A 177 -11.54 10.95 12.34
N GLY A 178 -10.61 11.18 11.41
CA GLY A 178 -10.97 11.23 9.99
C GLY A 178 -9.87 10.96 8.96
N LEU A 179 -8.60 10.75 9.35
CA LEU A 179 -7.57 10.40 8.39
C LEU A 179 -7.52 8.89 8.15
N THR A 180 -7.56 8.51 6.87
CA THR A 180 -7.14 7.18 6.42
C THR A 180 -5.72 7.24 5.88
N VAL A 181 -4.86 6.31 6.27
CA VAL A 181 -3.55 6.13 5.63
C VAL A 181 -3.64 4.87 4.77
N ALA A 182 -3.27 4.99 3.50
CA ALA A 182 -3.31 3.92 2.54
C ALA A 182 -1.96 3.77 1.84
N GLY A 183 -1.63 2.55 1.44
CA GLY A 183 -0.49 2.34 0.57
C GLY A 183 -0.43 0.93 0.02
N ASP A 184 0.32 0.78 -1.06
CA ASP A 184 0.48 -0.49 -1.74
C ASP A 184 1.92 -1.00 -1.65
N SER A 185 2.11 -2.32 -1.58
CA SER A 185 3.44 -2.93 -1.52
C SER A 185 4.30 -2.34 -0.38
N ALA A 186 5.44 -1.70 -0.70
CA ALA A 186 6.29 -0.95 0.23
C ALA A 186 5.57 0.22 0.93
N GLY A 187 4.65 0.92 0.25
CA GLY A 187 3.80 1.95 0.86
C GLY A 187 2.79 1.37 1.86
N GLY A 188 2.33 0.14 1.60
CA GLY A 188 1.56 -0.64 2.57
C GLY A 188 2.40 -1.00 3.81
N ALA A 189 3.68 -1.32 3.62
CA ALA A 189 4.62 -1.55 4.71
C ALA A 189 4.83 -0.31 5.58
N LEU A 190 5.01 0.86 4.94
CA LEU A 190 5.12 2.15 5.62
C LEU A 190 3.84 2.46 6.40
N THR A 191 2.67 2.23 5.80
CA THR A 191 1.37 2.41 6.46
C THR A 191 1.24 1.58 7.73
N ALA A 192 1.54 0.28 7.65
CA ALA A 192 1.49 -0.63 8.80
C ALA A 192 2.55 -0.29 9.87
N SER A 193 3.75 0.16 9.44
CA SER A 193 4.80 0.65 10.35
C SER A 193 4.37 1.90 11.12
N LEU A 194 3.72 2.86 10.45
CA LEU A 194 3.18 4.06 11.09
C LEU A 194 2.10 3.70 12.11
N ALA A 195 1.20 2.78 11.77
CA ALA A 195 0.19 2.28 12.70
C ALA A 195 0.83 1.67 13.95
N ALA A 196 1.89 0.87 13.79
CA ALA A 196 2.62 0.30 14.90
C ALA A 196 3.26 1.38 15.79
N LEU A 197 3.92 2.38 15.19
CA LEU A 197 4.52 3.52 15.91
C LEU A 197 3.47 4.37 16.64
N ALA A 198 2.30 4.56 16.05
CA ALA A 198 1.21 5.38 16.59
C ALA A 198 0.62 4.85 17.92
N GLN A 199 0.84 3.57 18.24
CA GLN A 199 0.45 3.01 19.53
C GLN A 199 1.17 3.73 20.68
N GLN A 200 2.44 4.11 20.48
CA GLN A 200 3.29 4.80 21.46
C GLN A 200 3.41 6.31 21.20
N ARG A 201 2.99 6.79 20.03
CA ARG A 201 3.10 8.20 19.60
C ARG A 201 1.72 8.75 19.23
N ALA A 202 1.09 9.44 20.18
CA ALA A 202 -0.29 9.91 20.04
C ALA A 202 -0.49 10.85 18.84
N GLU A 203 0.52 11.64 18.50
CA GLU A 203 0.52 12.56 17.36
C GLU A 203 0.50 11.86 16.00
N LEU A 204 0.81 10.55 15.96
CA LEU A 204 0.75 9.72 14.75
C LEU A 204 -0.53 8.89 14.66
N ARG A 205 -1.45 8.99 15.61
CA ARG A 205 -2.69 8.18 15.59
C ARG A 205 -3.62 8.64 14.49
N PHE A 206 -3.96 7.73 13.59
CA PHE A 206 -4.90 7.96 12.49
C PHE A 206 -6.06 6.96 12.53
N ALA A 207 -7.17 7.31 11.89
CA ALA A 207 -8.45 6.63 12.09
C ALA A 207 -8.50 5.23 11.47
N ARG A 208 -7.92 5.04 10.28
CA ARG A 208 -8.06 3.81 9.48
C ARG A 208 -6.79 3.54 8.67
N GLN A 209 -6.43 2.26 8.49
CA GLN A 209 -5.37 1.86 7.55
C GLN A 209 -5.93 1.04 6.37
N ILE A 210 -5.42 1.29 5.18
CA ILE A 210 -5.70 0.47 3.99
C ILE A 210 -4.38 -0.07 3.43
N LEU A 211 -4.27 -1.38 3.33
CA LEU A 211 -3.06 -2.07 2.92
C LEU A 211 -3.31 -2.84 1.63
N ILE A 212 -2.63 -2.47 0.54
CA ILE A 212 -2.81 -3.11 -0.77
C ILE A 212 -1.60 -4.00 -1.07
N TYR A 213 -1.79 -5.33 -1.07
CA TYR A 213 -0.73 -6.35 -1.24
C TYR A 213 0.60 -5.99 -0.52
N PRO A 214 0.53 -5.62 0.79
CA PRO A 214 1.63 -4.94 1.49
C PRO A 214 2.86 -5.84 1.70
N SER A 215 4.03 -5.21 1.84
CA SER A 215 5.29 -5.86 2.23
C SER A 215 5.49 -5.88 3.75
N LEU A 216 5.04 -6.92 4.45
CA LEU A 216 4.96 -6.93 5.93
C LEU A 216 6.04 -7.78 6.63
N ASP A 217 6.75 -8.68 5.92
CA ASP A 217 7.83 -9.49 6.48
C ASP A 217 9.14 -9.33 5.68
N TYR A 218 10.02 -8.45 6.16
CA TYR A 218 11.34 -8.25 5.57
C TYR A 218 12.29 -9.43 5.77
N THR A 219 11.91 -10.52 6.43
CA THR A 219 12.75 -11.73 6.49
C THR A 219 12.59 -12.63 5.28
N MET A 220 11.49 -12.48 4.53
CA MET A 220 11.10 -13.34 3.40
C MET A 220 10.91 -14.81 3.81
N ALA A 221 10.34 -15.07 4.99
CA ALA A 221 10.30 -16.40 5.57
C ALA A 221 9.03 -17.22 5.24
N LEU A 222 8.04 -16.62 4.58
CA LEU A 222 6.74 -17.26 4.36
C LEU A 222 6.64 -18.02 3.02
N PRO A 223 5.82 -19.09 2.93
CA PRO A 223 5.79 -20.00 1.78
C PRO A 223 5.52 -19.33 0.43
N SER A 224 4.66 -18.30 0.38
CA SER A 224 4.38 -17.60 -0.87
C SER A 224 5.61 -16.98 -1.54
N ILE A 225 6.68 -16.69 -0.79
CA ILE A 225 7.97 -16.24 -1.37
C ILE A 225 8.53 -17.30 -2.31
N GLU A 226 8.42 -18.58 -1.97
CA GLU A 226 8.89 -19.68 -2.82
C GLU A 226 7.85 -20.01 -3.90
N GLU A 227 6.56 -20.12 -3.54
CA GLU A 227 5.49 -20.51 -4.47
C GLU A 227 5.27 -19.53 -5.62
N ASN A 228 5.45 -18.23 -5.36
CA ASN A 228 5.19 -17.13 -6.29
C ASN A 228 6.45 -16.28 -6.55
N GLY A 229 7.62 -16.72 -6.08
CA GLY A 229 8.89 -15.99 -6.21
C GLY A 229 9.55 -16.07 -7.58
N SER A 230 8.86 -16.58 -8.60
CA SER A 230 9.35 -16.69 -9.97
C SER A 230 8.18 -16.63 -10.95
N GLY A 231 8.37 -15.99 -12.10
CA GLY A 231 7.40 -15.98 -13.20
C GLY A 231 6.23 -14.99 -13.08
N TYR A 232 6.11 -14.25 -11.98
CA TYR A 232 4.98 -13.33 -11.72
C TYR A 232 5.41 -11.85 -11.58
N LEU A 233 6.40 -11.41 -12.38
CA LEU A 233 7.07 -10.09 -12.39
C LEU A 233 7.87 -9.73 -11.13
N LEU A 234 7.25 -9.79 -9.95
CA LEU A 234 7.96 -9.65 -8.68
C LEU A 234 8.48 -11.03 -8.29
N ASP A 235 9.79 -11.20 -8.31
CA ASP A 235 10.47 -12.46 -7.98
C ASP A 235 11.27 -12.35 -6.67
N ALA A 236 11.63 -13.49 -6.09
CA ALA A 236 12.32 -13.56 -4.81
C ALA A 236 13.72 -12.90 -4.88
N ARG A 237 14.41 -12.98 -6.03
CA ARG A 237 15.72 -12.35 -6.22
C ARG A 237 15.61 -10.82 -6.15
N ARG A 238 14.59 -10.23 -6.76
CA ARG A 238 14.31 -8.78 -6.69
C ARG A 238 13.93 -8.35 -5.29
N ILE A 239 13.05 -9.08 -4.62
CA ILE A 239 12.67 -8.77 -3.23
C ILE A 239 13.89 -8.76 -2.32
N ARG A 240 14.75 -9.79 -2.43
CA ARG A 240 16.01 -9.86 -1.68
C ARG A 240 16.87 -8.63 -1.94
N TRP A 241 17.06 -8.29 -3.21
CA TRP A 241 17.85 -7.14 -3.62
C TRP A 241 17.26 -5.80 -3.15
N TYR A 242 15.94 -5.58 -3.26
CA TYR A 242 15.27 -4.40 -2.70
C TYR A 242 15.57 -4.25 -1.21
N PHE A 243 15.46 -5.35 -0.45
CA PHE A 243 15.74 -5.31 0.98
C PHE A 243 17.23 -5.13 1.30
N GLU A 244 18.15 -5.65 0.48
CA GLU A 244 19.58 -5.34 0.60
C GLU A 244 19.86 -3.86 0.37
N GLN A 245 19.21 -3.22 -0.62
CA GLN A 245 19.37 -1.78 -0.85
C GLN A 245 18.72 -0.94 0.25
N TYR A 246 17.55 -1.35 0.74
CA TYR A 246 16.78 -0.62 1.75
C TYR A 246 17.43 -0.69 3.13
N PHE A 247 17.91 -1.87 3.54
CA PHE A 247 18.52 -2.07 4.84
C PHE A 247 20.05 -1.97 4.84
N GLN A 248 20.68 -2.04 3.68
CA GLN A 248 22.14 -2.05 3.52
C GLN A 248 22.78 -3.08 4.47
N SER A 249 23.67 -2.63 5.35
CA SER A 249 24.42 -3.48 6.28
C SER A 249 23.59 -4.09 7.42
N ALA A 250 22.25 -3.92 7.44
CA ALA A 250 21.43 -4.44 8.52
C ALA A 250 21.34 -5.97 8.51
N GLN A 251 21.53 -6.55 9.70
CA GLN A 251 21.51 -7.98 9.92
C GLN A 251 20.07 -8.52 9.99
N PRO A 252 19.84 -9.83 9.77
CA PRO A 252 18.50 -10.42 9.79
C PRO A 252 17.63 -10.09 11.03
N PRO A 253 18.16 -10.02 12.27
CA PRO A 253 17.36 -9.59 13.43
C PRO A 253 16.82 -8.15 13.31
N GLN A 254 17.57 -7.25 12.69
CA GLN A 254 17.15 -5.86 12.47
C GLN A 254 16.04 -5.79 11.42
N ARG A 255 16.14 -6.59 10.34
CA ARG A 255 15.07 -6.72 9.34
C ARG A 255 13.79 -7.26 9.97
N ARG A 256 13.91 -8.28 10.84
CA ARG A 256 12.76 -8.82 11.57
C ARG A 256 12.12 -7.75 12.46
N ALA A 257 12.91 -7.03 13.25
CA ALA A 257 12.40 -5.96 14.13
C ALA A 257 11.75 -4.81 13.35
N ALA A 258 12.23 -4.53 12.14
CA ALA A 258 11.65 -3.51 11.25
C ALA A 258 10.41 -3.98 10.50
N SER A 259 10.10 -5.28 10.50
CA SER A 259 8.97 -5.85 9.75
C SER A 259 7.65 -5.60 10.48
N PRO A 260 6.65 -4.94 9.86
CA PRO A 260 5.36 -4.67 10.52
C PRO A 260 4.70 -5.92 11.12
N LEU A 261 4.85 -7.08 10.48
CA LEU A 261 4.30 -8.35 10.96
C LEU A 261 4.86 -8.77 12.35
N HIS A 262 6.09 -8.36 12.65
CA HIS A 262 6.78 -8.72 13.90
C HIS A 262 6.83 -7.58 14.91
N MET A 263 6.27 -6.40 14.58
CA MET A 263 6.14 -5.29 15.52
C MET A 263 5.04 -5.56 16.57
N PRO A 264 5.08 -4.90 17.74
CA PRO A 264 4.01 -5.02 18.72
C PRO A 264 2.65 -4.67 18.12
N ALA A 265 1.67 -5.56 18.29
CA ALA A 265 0.29 -5.36 17.88
C ALA A 265 -0.62 -5.43 19.10
N THR A 266 -1.43 -4.40 19.29
CA THR A 266 -2.47 -4.34 20.33
C THR A 266 -3.79 -3.92 19.70
N ALA A 267 -4.88 -3.96 20.47
CA ALA A 267 -6.18 -3.42 20.06
C ALA A 267 -6.17 -1.92 19.71
N ALA A 268 -5.07 -1.20 19.97
CA ALA A 268 -4.90 0.21 19.62
C ALA A 268 -4.49 0.45 18.15
N LEU A 269 -4.21 -0.59 17.37
CA LEU A 269 -4.02 -0.45 15.93
C LEU A 269 -5.33 0.01 15.26
N PRO A 270 -5.25 0.82 14.19
CA PRO A 270 -6.44 1.30 13.50
C PRO A 270 -7.15 0.15 12.78
N PRO A 271 -8.50 0.20 12.64
CA PRO A 271 -9.24 -0.67 11.74
C PRO A 271 -8.57 -0.77 10.38
N THR A 272 -8.54 -1.97 9.83
CA THR A 272 -7.75 -2.31 8.64
C THR A 272 -8.61 -2.85 7.52
N LEU A 273 -8.46 -2.30 6.33
CA LEU A 273 -8.85 -2.94 5.07
C LEU A 273 -7.59 -3.48 4.40
N LEU A 274 -7.50 -4.79 4.23
CA LEU A 274 -6.35 -5.47 3.64
C LEU A 274 -6.72 -6.12 2.32
N PHE A 275 -5.94 -5.87 1.29
CA PHE A 275 -6.01 -6.56 0.00
C PHE A 275 -4.81 -7.48 -0.19
N THR A 276 -5.04 -8.68 -0.70
CA THR A 276 -3.96 -9.60 -1.10
C THR A 276 -4.22 -10.14 -2.50
N ALA A 277 -3.15 -10.46 -3.23
CA ALA A 277 -3.20 -11.02 -4.57
C ALA A 277 -2.72 -12.48 -4.55
N GLY A 278 -3.35 -13.37 -5.32
CA GLY A 278 -3.08 -14.80 -5.27
C GLY A 278 -1.67 -15.19 -5.76
N PHE A 279 -1.26 -14.61 -6.88
CA PHE A 279 0.05 -14.85 -7.51
C PHE A 279 1.07 -13.79 -7.06
N CYS A 280 1.04 -13.45 -5.77
CA CYS A 280 1.95 -12.49 -5.17
C CYS A 280 2.89 -13.19 -4.17
N PRO A 281 4.20 -12.94 -4.21
CA PRO A 281 5.13 -13.50 -3.23
C PRO A 281 4.90 -12.97 -1.80
N LEU A 282 4.28 -11.79 -1.67
CA LEU A 282 3.90 -11.16 -0.39
C LEU A 282 2.50 -11.58 0.11
N ARG A 283 1.90 -12.61 -0.49
CA ARG A 283 0.53 -13.03 -0.18
C ARG A 283 0.40 -13.45 1.28
N ASP A 284 1.25 -14.37 1.72
CA ASP A 284 1.06 -15.04 3.01
C ASP A 284 1.35 -14.14 4.21
N GLU A 285 2.21 -13.14 4.06
CA GLU A 285 2.43 -12.11 5.10
C GLU A 285 1.21 -11.22 5.30
N GLY A 286 0.43 -10.96 4.24
CA GLY A 286 -0.89 -10.33 4.37
C GLY A 286 -1.85 -11.19 5.20
N TYR A 287 -1.95 -12.49 4.91
CA TYR A 287 -2.77 -13.42 5.71
C TYR A 287 -2.32 -13.47 7.17
N ALA A 288 -1.00 -13.56 7.41
CA ALA A 288 -0.45 -13.59 8.76
C ALA A 288 -0.76 -12.31 9.54
N TYR A 289 -0.68 -11.14 8.88
CA TYR A 289 -1.01 -9.87 9.51
C TYR A 289 -2.50 -9.75 9.81
N ALA A 290 -3.39 -10.20 8.91
CA ALA A 290 -4.83 -10.24 9.17
C ALA A 290 -5.17 -11.11 10.39
N GLN A 291 -4.54 -12.29 10.49
CA GLN A 291 -4.69 -13.17 11.66
C GLN A 291 -4.19 -12.51 12.95
N GLN A 292 -3.05 -11.81 12.90
CA GLN A 292 -2.51 -11.07 14.04
C GLN A 292 -3.47 -9.96 14.49
N LEU A 293 -4.01 -9.16 13.56
CA LEU A 293 -4.99 -8.12 13.86
C LEU A 293 -6.26 -8.71 14.51
N GLN A 294 -6.79 -9.80 13.95
CA GLN A 294 -7.96 -10.49 14.49
C GLN A 294 -7.71 -11.04 15.90
N ALA A 295 -6.54 -11.64 16.14
CA ALA A 295 -6.15 -12.15 17.45
C ALA A 295 -6.05 -11.05 18.52
N GLN A 296 -5.75 -9.81 18.11
CA GLN A 296 -5.71 -8.64 18.98
C GLN A 296 -7.06 -7.89 19.08
N GLY A 297 -8.12 -8.41 18.45
CA GLY A 297 -9.45 -7.78 18.44
C GLY A 297 -9.54 -6.51 17.58
N VAL A 298 -8.59 -6.28 16.67
CA VAL A 298 -8.62 -5.14 15.75
C VAL A 298 -9.57 -5.45 14.59
N PRO A 299 -10.56 -4.59 14.27
CA PRO A 299 -11.43 -4.79 13.12
C PRO A 299 -10.60 -4.89 11.83
N CYS A 300 -10.65 -6.03 11.16
CA CYS A 300 -9.93 -6.29 9.92
C CYS A 300 -10.87 -6.85 8.87
N THR A 301 -10.98 -6.15 7.73
CA THR A 301 -11.61 -6.68 6.52
C THR A 301 -10.52 -7.11 5.55
N HIS A 302 -10.42 -8.41 5.29
CA HIS A 302 -9.45 -8.96 4.34
C HIS A 302 -10.14 -9.36 3.04
N TRP A 303 -9.75 -8.73 1.92
CA TRP A 303 -10.24 -9.06 0.59
C TRP A 303 -9.12 -9.68 -0.25
N HIS A 304 -9.30 -10.94 -0.63
CA HIS A 304 -8.34 -11.69 -1.43
C HIS A 304 -8.75 -11.72 -2.90
N LEU A 305 -7.82 -11.38 -3.79
CA LEU A 305 -7.98 -11.41 -5.24
C LEU A 305 -7.16 -12.58 -5.83
N PRO A 306 -7.76 -13.78 -5.97
CA PRO A 306 -7.00 -15.00 -6.24
C PRO A 306 -6.36 -15.06 -7.64
N GLY A 307 -6.87 -14.30 -8.62
CA GLY A 307 -6.34 -14.24 -9.99
C GLY A 307 -5.34 -13.11 -10.24
N MET A 308 -5.06 -12.26 -9.24
CA MET A 308 -4.18 -11.09 -9.42
C MET A 308 -2.72 -11.41 -9.09
N ILE A 309 -1.81 -10.63 -9.68
CA ILE A 309 -0.37 -10.61 -9.37
C ILE A 309 -0.01 -9.39 -8.51
N HIS A 310 1.24 -9.32 -8.03
CA HIS A 310 1.74 -8.12 -7.35
C HIS A 310 1.72 -6.89 -8.27
N ALA A 311 1.46 -5.71 -7.70
CA ALA A 311 1.40 -4.43 -8.42
C ALA A 311 0.30 -4.34 -9.50
N PHE A 312 -0.78 -5.13 -9.41
CA PHE A 312 -1.86 -5.08 -10.40
C PHE A 312 -2.54 -3.69 -10.50
N MET A 313 -2.46 -2.85 -9.47
CA MET A 313 -2.95 -1.46 -9.54
C MET A 313 -2.16 -0.61 -10.54
N ASN A 314 -0.88 -0.90 -10.76
CA ASN A 314 -0.05 -0.27 -11.80
C ASN A 314 -0.33 -0.81 -13.20
N MET A 315 -1.13 -1.88 -13.30
CA MET A 315 -1.51 -2.56 -14.54
C MET A 315 -3.02 -2.42 -14.80
N GLN A 316 -3.60 -1.31 -14.36
CA GLN A 316 -5.04 -1.05 -14.39
C GLN A 316 -5.68 -1.23 -15.78
N ALA A 317 -4.98 -0.95 -16.87
CA ALA A 317 -5.51 -1.14 -18.23
C ALA A 317 -5.76 -2.62 -18.56
N LEU A 318 -5.05 -3.54 -17.91
CA LEU A 318 -5.23 -4.98 -18.07
C LEU A 318 -6.34 -5.54 -17.17
N VAL A 319 -6.57 -4.95 -16.01
CA VAL A 319 -7.53 -5.47 -15.01
C VAL A 319 -8.40 -4.35 -14.42
N PRO A 320 -9.11 -3.56 -15.25
CA PRO A 320 -9.82 -2.37 -14.80
C PRO A 320 -10.87 -2.68 -13.73
N ASP A 321 -11.65 -3.74 -13.91
CA ASP A 321 -12.71 -4.13 -12.98
C ASP A 321 -12.17 -4.51 -11.59
N ALA A 322 -10.98 -5.14 -11.53
CA ALA A 322 -10.35 -5.49 -10.28
C ALA A 322 -9.87 -4.22 -9.54
N CYS A 323 -9.25 -3.29 -10.25
CA CYS A 323 -8.82 -2.01 -9.68
C CYS A 323 -10.02 -1.15 -9.22
N ASP A 324 -11.07 -1.06 -10.03
CA ASP A 324 -12.28 -0.30 -9.69
C ASP A 324 -12.97 -0.87 -8.45
N ALA A 325 -13.05 -2.19 -8.33
CA ALA A 325 -13.59 -2.84 -7.14
C ALA A 325 -12.73 -2.59 -5.89
N VAL A 326 -11.40 -2.51 -6.02
CA VAL A 326 -10.52 -2.07 -4.92
C VAL A 326 -10.87 -0.65 -4.51
N TYR A 327 -10.92 0.31 -5.44
CA TYR A 327 -11.22 1.71 -5.11
C TYR A 327 -12.60 1.90 -4.47
N GLN A 328 -13.61 1.20 -4.97
CA GLN A 328 -14.96 1.24 -4.40
C GLN A 328 -14.99 0.74 -2.96
N ARG A 329 -14.30 -0.36 -2.67
CA ARG A 329 -14.18 -0.90 -1.31
C ARG A 329 -13.40 0.03 -0.38
N MET A 330 -12.35 0.68 -0.88
CA MET A 330 -11.64 1.71 -0.13
C MET A 330 -12.61 2.85 0.25
N GLY A 331 -13.40 3.36 -0.70
CA GLY A 331 -14.39 4.39 -0.44
C GLY A 331 -15.46 3.97 0.58
N GLN A 332 -15.99 2.75 0.47
CA GLN A 332 -16.94 2.21 1.44
C GLN A 332 -16.35 2.14 2.85
N PHE A 333 -15.11 1.64 2.97
CA PHE A 333 -14.42 1.52 4.24
C PHE A 333 -14.11 2.87 4.90
N MET A 334 -13.75 3.89 4.12
CA MET A 334 -13.50 5.24 4.64
C MET A 334 -14.76 5.95 5.15
N ARG A 335 -15.95 5.56 4.65
CA ARG A 335 -17.24 6.15 5.04
C ARG A 335 -17.98 5.38 6.15
N ALA A 336 -17.56 4.15 6.43
CA ALA A 336 -18.10 3.31 7.51
C ALA A 336 -17.60 3.78 8.87
#